data_AF-A0A0M1VWR2-F1
#
_entry.id   AF-A0A0M1VWR2-F1
#
_cell.length_a   1.000
_cell.length_b   1.000
_cell.length_c   1.000
_cell.angle_alpha   90.00
_cell.angle_beta   90.00
_cell.angle_gamma   90.00
#
_symmetry.space_group_name_H-M   'P 1'
#
loop_
_entity.id
_entity.type
_entity.pdbx_description
1 polymer ?
#
loop_
_entity_poly.entity_id
_entity_poly.type
_entity_poly.pdbx_seq_one_letter_code
_entity_poly.pdbx_strand_id
1 'polypeptide(L)'
;MKITKTVNSCDCDSVNQELVDKVKKKFPEDEILGDLSDFFKVIGDGTRIRILWALDVSEMCVCDIANVLNMTKSAVSHQLRALRDADLVKFRKSGKEVLYSLSDNHVKEIFEQGLIHIQEDKKGDE
;
A
#
# COMPACT_ATOMS: atom_id res chain seq x y z
N MET A 1 -17.99 2.08 33.08
CA MET A 1 -18.90 1.41 32.12
C MET A 1 -19.17 2.40 30.99
N LYS A 2 -18.40 2.34 29.88
CA LYS A 2 -18.59 3.27 28.76
C LYS A 2 -19.76 2.77 27.91
N ILE A 3 -20.81 3.57 27.83
CA ILE A 3 -21.96 3.33 26.99
C ILE A 3 -21.52 3.54 25.54
N THR A 4 -21.38 2.46 24.77
CA THR A 4 -21.20 2.54 23.32
C THR A 4 -22.53 2.98 22.72
N LYS A 5 -22.64 4.27 22.37
CA LYS A 5 -23.71 4.78 21.50
C LYS A 5 -23.60 4.04 20.16
N THR A 6 -24.56 3.15 19.88
CA THR A 6 -24.87 2.75 18.51
C THR A 6 -25.35 3.98 17.76
N VAL A 7 -24.44 4.63 17.04
CA VAL A 7 -24.79 5.64 16.05
C VAL A 7 -25.39 4.87 14.88
N ASN A 8 -26.72 4.76 14.84
CA ASN A 8 -27.41 4.28 13.64
C ASN A 8 -27.40 5.46 12.65
N SER A 9 -26.36 5.57 11.83
CA SER A 9 -26.09 6.73 10.97
C SER A 9 -26.73 6.64 9.58
N CYS A 10 -27.64 5.70 9.36
CA CYS A 10 -28.26 5.50 8.05
C CYS A 10 -29.56 6.30 7.99
N ASP A 11 -29.70 7.11 6.94
CA ASP A 11 -30.88 7.95 6.65
C ASP A 11 -31.90 7.23 5.74
N CYS A 12 -31.73 5.92 5.51
CA CYS A 12 -32.62 5.11 4.69
C CYS A 12 -32.89 3.72 5.30
N ASP A 13 -33.97 3.10 4.83
CA ASP A 13 -34.36 1.75 5.23
C ASP A 13 -33.58 0.69 4.44
N SER A 14 -33.27 -0.42 5.10
CA SER A 14 -32.65 -1.57 4.45
C SER A 14 -33.65 -2.29 3.53
N VAL A 15 -33.32 -2.36 2.24
CA VAL A 15 -34.11 -3.12 1.25
C VAL A 15 -34.02 -4.63 1.50
N ASN A 16 -32.89 -5.10 2.04
CA ASN A 16 -32.68 -6.49 2.42
C ASN A 16 -31.95 -6.58 3.76
N GLN A 17 -32.72 -6.66 4.85
CA GLN A 17 -32.19 -6.70 6.21
C GLN A 17 -31.32 -7.94 6.48
N GLU A 18 -31.70 -9.10 5.95
CA GLU A 18 -30.93 -10.34 6.15
C GLU A 18 -29.53 -10.23 5.53
N LEU A 19 -29.40 -9.63 4.35
CA LEU A 19 -28.12 -9.37 3.71
C LEU A 19 -27.28 -8.38 4.53
N VAL A 20 -27.90 -7.28 5.01
CA VAL A 20 -27.22 -6.28 5.86
C VAL A 20 -26.64 -6.95 7.10
N ASP A 21 -27.42 -7.78 7.79
CA ASP A 21 -26.97 -8.47 9.00
C ASP A 21 -25.87 -9.51 8.70
N LYS A 22 -25.98 -10.22 7.57
CA LYS A 22 -24.95 -11.16 7.11
C LYS A 22 -23.61 -10.47 6.87
N VAL A 23 -23.62 -9.30 6.22
CA VAL A 23 -22.39 -8.53 5.94
C VAL A 23 -21.83 -7.91 7.22
N LYS A 24 -22.68 -7.30 8.05
CA LYS A 24 -22.27 -6.71 9.34
C LYS A 24 -21.57 -7.73 10.25
N LYS A 25 -22.03 -8.98 10.27
CA LYS A 25 -21.39 -10.08 11.03
C LYS A 25 -19.97 -10.43 10.56
N LYS A 26 -19.62 -10.11 9.31
CA LYS A 26 -18.29 -10.38 8.73
C LYS A 26 -17.46 -9.11 8.57
N PHE A 27 -17.98 -7.96 9.00
CA PHE A 27 -17.30 -6.69 8.85
C PHE A 27 -16.05 -6.69 9.73
N PRO A 28 -14.86 -6.38 9.19
CA PRO A 28 -13.66 -6.22 10.01
C PRO A 28 -13.81 -5.07 11.01
N GLU A 29 -12.92 -5.02 11.99
CA GLU A 29 -12.85 -3.88 12.91
C GLU A 29 -12.49 -2.60 12.13
N ASP A 30 -13.10 -1.47 12.50
CA ASP A 30 -12.90 -0.19 11.80
C ASP A 30 -11.42 0.25 11.79
N GLU A 31 -10.67 -0.10 12.83
CA GLU A 31 -9.22 0.14 12.93
C GLU A 31 -8.46 -0.57 11.79
N ILE A 32 -8.75 -1.85 11.55
CA ILE A 32 -8.14 -2.64 10.47
C ILE A 32 -8.45 -2.04 9.10
N LEU A 33 -9.68 -1.56 8.89
CA LEU A 33 -10.07 -0.91 7.62
C LEU A 33 -9.41 0.46 7.46
N GLY A 34 -9.21 1.20 8.55
CA GLY A 34 -8.44 2.44 8.59
C GLY A 34 -6.99 2.21 8.19
N ASP A 35 -6.34 1.23 8.82
CA ASP A 35 -4.95 0.85 8.51
C ASP A 35 -4.80 0.41 7.05
N LEU A 36 -5.76 -0.38 6.53
CA LEU A 36 -5.78 -0.78 5.12
C LEU A 36 -5.94 0.43 4.19
N SER A 37 -6.78 1.41 4.55
CA SER A 37 -6.92 2.65 3.77
C SER A 37 -5.62 3.44 3.74
N ASP A 38 -4.96 3.59 4.89
CA ASP A 38 -3.72 4.34 5.01
C ASP A 38 -2.57 3.65 4.25
N PHE A 39 -2.50 2.32 4.31
CA PHE A 39 -1.62 1.51 3.48
C PHE A 39 -1.78 1.84 1.97
N PHE A 40 -3.02 1.82 1.46
CA PHE A 40 -3.26 2.13 0.04
C PHE A 40 -2.98 3.59 -0.32
N LYS A 41 -3.23 4.55 0.59
CA LYS A 41 -2.87 5.96 0.37
C LYS A 41 -1.36 6.13 0.20
N VAL A 42 -0.56 5.38 0.96
CA VAL A 42 0.90 5.42 0.79
C VAL A 42 1.28 4.83 -0.56
N ILE A 43 0.75 3.67 -0.95
CA ILE A 43 1.06 3.07 -2.26
C ILE A 43 0.64 3.97 -3.43
N GLY A 44 -0.50 4.66 -3.34
CA GLY A 44 -1.09 5.43 -4.45
C GLY A 44 -0.32 6.65 -4.96
N ASP A 45 0.87 6.96 -4.43
CA ASP A 45 1.71 8.06 -4.93
C ASP A 45 2.62 7.63 -6.08
N GLY A 46 2.60 8.40 -7.16
CA GLY A 46 3.32 8.08 -8.38
C GLY A 46 4.85 8.02 -8.25
N THR A 47 5.45 8.71 -7.28
CA THR A 47 6.89 8.61 -7.02
C THR A 47 7.20 7.34 -6.25
N ARG A 48 6.40 7.03 -5.23
CA ARG A 48 6.54 5.81 -4.42
C ARG A 48 6.33 4.55 -5.26
N ILE A 49 5.37 4.53 -6.18
CA ILE A 49 5.19 3.45 -7.16
C ILE A 49 6.47 3.20 -7.97
N ARG A 50 7.16 4.26 -8.43
CA ARG A 50 8.41 4.10 -9.19
C ARG A 50 9.55 3.53 -8.33
N ILE A 51 9.59 3.87 -7.05
CA ILE A 51 10.55 3.28 -6.10
C ILE A 51 10.21 1.80 -5.89
N LEU A 52 8.94 1.46 -5.64
CA LEU A 52 8.49 0.08 -5.46
C LEU A 52 8.80 -0.77 -6.69
N TRP A 53 8.57 -0.24 -7.90
CA TRP A 53 8.98 -0.88 -9.16
C TRP A 53 10.48 -1.20 -9.19
N ALA A 54 11.34 -0.23 -8.84
CA ALA A 54 12.78 -0.46 -8.82
C ALA A 54 13.18 -1.55 -7.81
N LEU A 55 12.54 -1.55 -6.64
CA LEU A 55 12.79 -2.51 -5.56
C LEU A 55 12.18 -3.90 -5.79
N ASP A 56 11.15 -4.00 -6.62
CA ASP A 56 10.57 -5.26 -7.07
C ASP A 56 11.51 -6.00 -8.02
N VAL A 57 12.23 -5.26 -8.86
CA VAL A 57 13.25 -5.80 -9.77
C VAL A 57 14.50 -6.26 -9.02
N SER A 58 15.00 -5.45 -8.07
CA SER A 58 16.19 -5.77 -7.29
C SER A 58 16.27 -4.95 -6.01
N GLU A 59 16.96 -5.46 -4.98
CA GLU A 59 17.39 -4.60 -3.89
C GLU A 59 18.39 -3.54 -4.37
N MET A 60 18.29 -2.32 -3.86
CA MET A 60 19.08 -1.18 -4.34
C MET A 60 19.47 -0.23 -3.21
N CYS A 61 20.62 0.44 -3.33
CA CYS A 61 20.95 1.52 -2.41
C CYS A 61 20.24 2.82 -2.80
N VAL A 62 20.17 3.78 -1.86
CA VAL A 62 19.52 5.07 -2.10
C VAL A 62 20.14 5.86 -3.27
N CYS A 63 21.44 5.70 -3.52
CA CYS A 63 22.12 6.37 -4.64
C CYS A 63 21.65 5.78 -5.98
N ASP A 64 21.51 4.46 -6.06
CA ASP A 64 21.09 3.80 -7.30
C ASP A 64 19.63 4.12 -7.61
N ILE A 65 18.74 4.08 -6.61
CA ILE A 65 17.34 4.47 -6.76
C ILE A 65 17.24 5.92 -7.25
N ALA A 66 18.06 6.83 -6.70
CA ALA A 66 18.12 8.22 -7.14
C ALA A 66 18.53 8.36 -8.61
N ASN A 67 19.49 7.55 -9.08
CA ASN A 67 19.88 7.52 -10.49
C ASN A 67 18.77 6.96 -11.39
N VAL A 68 18.12 5.84 -11.01
CA VAL A 68 17.02 5.23 -11.80
C VAL A 68 15.85 6.20 -11.97
N LEU A 69 15.49 6.92 -10.90
CA LEU A 69 14.35 7.83 -10.92
C LEU A 69 14.71 9.24 -11.42
N ASN A 70 16.00 9.52 -11.69
CA ASN A 70 16.51 10.86 -11.97
C ASN A 70 16.09 11.90 -10.92
N MET A 71 16.29 11.55 -9.65
CA MET A 71 15.92 12.35 -8.49
C MET A 71 17.13 12.63 -7.60
N THR A 72 17.00 13.62 -6.71
CA THR A 72 18.03 13.83 -5.69
C THR A 72 17.99 12.72 -4.65
N LYS A 73 19.17 12.37 -4.10
CA LYS A 73 19.29 11.42 -2.99
C LYS A 73 18.45 11.82 -1.77
N SER A 74 18.32 13.12 -1.50
CA SER A 74 17.49 13.63 -0.40
C SER A 74 16.01 13.33 -0.63
N ALA A 75 15.51 13.57 -1.84
CA ALA A 75 14.12 13.29 -2.19
C ALA A 75 13.81 11.79 -2.09
N VAL A 76 14.69 10.92 -2.60
CA VAL A 76 14.52 9.47 -2.48
C VAL A 76 14.57 9.02 -1.01
N SER A 77 15.51 9.56 -0.22
CA SER A 77 15.58 9.24 1.22
C SER A 77 14.30 9.59 1.97
N HIS A 78 13.64 10.70 1.60
CA HIS A 78 12.37 11.10 2.18
C HIS A 78 11.25 10.11 1.82
N GLN A 79 11.16 9.70 0.55
CA GLN A 79 10.15 8.72 0.12
C GLN A 79 10.39 7.33 0.73
N LEU A 80 11.64 6.87 0.80
CA LEU A 80 11.99 5.60 1.45
C LEU A 80 11.65 5.60 2.95
N ARG A 81 11.75 6.75 3.62
CA ARG A 81 11.30 6.88 5.00
C ARG A 81 9.79 6.67 5.11
N ALA A 82 9.00 7.38 4.28
CA ALA A 82 7.54 7.21 4.27
C ALA A 82 7.12 5.77 3.94
N LEU A 83 7.77 5.15 2.95
CA LEU A 83 7.53 3.74 2.60
C LEU A 83 7.88 2.78 3.75
N ARG A 84 8.98 3.05 4.46
CA ARG A 84 9.41 2.20 5.58
C ARG A 84 8.50 2.38 6.80
N ASP A 85 8.07 3.60 7.08
CA ASP A 85 7.17 3.89 8.19
C ASP A 85 5.76 3.29 7.95
N ALA A 86 5.44 2.95 6.69
CA ALA A 86 4.24 2.20 6.29
C ALA A 86 4.51 0.70 6.05
N ASP A 87 5.66 0.17 6.50
CA ASP A 87 6.05 -1.24 6.35
C ASP A 87 6.03 -1.78 4.90
N LEU A 88 6.23 -0.92 3.89
CA LEU A 88 6.29 -1.31 2.48
C LEU A 88 7.71 -1.71 2.03
N VAL A 89 8.72 -1.19 2.71
CA VAL A 89 10.13 -1.47 2.40
C VAL A 89 10.91 -1.76 3.67
N LYS A 90 11.91 -2.61 3.55
CA LYS A 90 12.91 -2.88 4.58
C LYS A 90 14.30 -2.57 4.04
N PHE A 91 15.28 -2.55 4.95
CA PHE A 91 16.67 -2.37 4.58
C PHE A 91 17.58 -3.33 5.33
N ARG A 92 18.74 -3.59 4.73
CA ARG A 92 19.84 -4.32 5.35
C ARG A 92 21.17 -3.60 5.07
N LYS A 93 22.16 -3.82 5.92
CA LYS A 93 23.52 -3.33 5.68
C LYS A 93 24.29 -4.37 4.86
N SER A 94 24.98 -3.90 3.83
CA SER A 94 25.92 -4.69 3.03
C SER A 94 27.26 -3.96 2.99
N GLY A 95 28.19 -4.37 3.86
CA GLY A 95 29.43 -3.63 4.09
C GLY A 95 29.17 -2.21 4.59
N LYS A 96 29.52 -1.20 3.78
CA LYS A 96 29.30 0.23 4.08
C LYS A 96 27.98 0.76 3.54
N GLU A 97 27.27 -0.03 2.74
CA GLU A 97 26.06 0.40 2.04
C GLU A 97 24.79 -0.07 2.75
N VAL A 98 23.70 0.67 2.54
CA VAL A 98 22.35 0.31 2.98
C VAL A 98 21.54 -0.01 1.73
N LEU A 99 21.11 -1.26 1.62
CA LEU A 99 20.28 -1.76 0.53
C LEU A 99 18.83 -1.85 1.00
N TYR A 100 17.92 -1.34 0.18
CA TYR A 100 16.49 -1.40 0.38
C TYR A 100 15.88 -2.51 -0.48
N SER A 101 14.78 -3.08 0.00
CA SER A 101 13.98 -4.11 -0.68
C SER A 101 12.52 -3.98 -0.24
N LEU A 102 11.58 -4.58 -0.98
CA LEU A 102 10.21 -4.73 -0.50
C LEU A 102 10.18 -5.45 0.86
N SER A 103 9.24 -5.08 1.73
CA SER A 103 9.19 -5.59 3.10
C SER A 103 8.96 -7.10 3.15
N ASP A 104 8.01 -7.62 2.38
CA ASP A 104 7.69 -9.04 2.30
C ASP A 104 7.06 -9.44 0.95
N ASN A 105 6.66 -10.70 0.85
CA ASN A 105 6.01 -11.24 -0.36
C ASN A 105 4.60 -10.69 -0.55
N HIS A 106 3.87 -10.32 0.51
CA HIS A 106 2.52 -9.77 0.36
C HIS A 106 2.56 -8.39 -0.33
N VAL A 107 3.51 -7.53 0.04
CA VAL A 107 3.68 -6.23 -0.62
C VAL A 107 4.06 -6.40 -2.09
N LYS A 108 4.94 -7.36 -2.39
CA LYS A 108 5.29 -7.74 -3.76
C LYS A 108 4.06 -8.19 -4.54
N GLU A 109 3.29 -9.13 -4.01
CA GLU A 109 2.09 -9.67 -4.66
C GLU A 109 1.05 -8.57 -4.90
N ILE A 110 0.77 -7.70 -3.91
CA ILE A 110 -0.17 -6.58 -4.07
C ILE A 110 0.26 -5.65 -5.21
N PHE A 111 1.55 -5.32 -5.27
CA PHE A 111 2.09 -4.45 -6.31
C PHE A 111 2.01 -5.09 -7.70
N GLU A 112 2.43 -6.35 -7.82
CA GLU A 112 2.39 -7.11 -9.08
C GLU A 112 0.96 -7.34 -9.57
N GLN A 113 0.01 -7.67 -8.68
CA GLN A 113 -1.40 -7.81 -9.04
C GLN A 113 -1.99 -6.49 -9.54
N GLY A 114 -1.66 -5.37 -8.89
CA GLY A 114 -2.06 -4.04 -9.35
C GLY A 114 -1.52 -3.73 -10.75
N LEU A 115 -0.28 -4.13 -11.03
CA LEU A 115 0.32 -3.95 -12.36
C LEU A 115 -0.35 -4.83 -13.42
N ILE A 116 -0.59 -6.11 -13.12
CA ILE A 116 -1.30 -7.05 -14.01
C ILE A 116 -2.67 -6.49 -14.37
N HIS A 117 -3.46 -6.07 -13.37
CA HIS A 117 -4.80 -5.52 -13.58
C HIS A 117 -4.80 -4.32 -14.55
N ILE A 118 -3.88 -3.36 -14.36
CA ILE A 118 -3.77 -2.18 -15.25
C ILE A 118 -3.33 -2.55 -16.67
N GLN A 119 -2.62 -3.67 -16.85
CA GLN A 119 -2.18 -4.15 -18.15
C GLN A 119 -3.23 -5.01 -18.86
N GLU A 120 -4.10 -5.70 -18.12
CA GLU A 120 -5.24 -6.46 -18.65
C GLU A 120 -6.26 -5.53 -19.31
N ASP A 121 -6.61 -4.43 -18.65
CA ASP A 121 -7.55 -3.43 -19.17
C ASP A 121 -7.07 -2.77 -20.48
N LYS A 122 -5.76 -2.86 -20.79
CA LYS A 122 -5.20 -2.36 -22.07
C LYS A 122 -5.28 -3.36 -23.22
N LYS A 123 -5.68 -4.61 -22.98
CA LYS A 123 -5.81 -5.66 -24.00
C LYS A 123 -7.26 -5.96 -24.40
N GLY A 124 -8.24 -5.31 -23.76
CA GLY A 124 -9.67 -5.58 -23.97
C GLY A 124 -10.35 -4.76 -25.08
N ASP A 125 -9.65 -3.81 -25.70
CA ASP A 125 -10.21 -2.86 -26.67
C ASP A 125 -9.58 -2.95 -28.10
N GLU A 126 -8.90 -4.06 -28.43
CA GLU A 126 -8.41 -4.36 -29.81
C GLU A 126 -9.13 -5.56 -30.44
#